data_AF-A0A1F6DRY0-F1
#
_entry.id   AF-A0A1F6DRY0-F1
#
_cell.length_a   1.000
_cell.length_b   1.000
_cell.length_c   1.000
_cell.angle_alpha   90.00
_cell.angle_beta   90.00
_cell.angle_gamma   90.00
#
_symmetry.space_group_name_H-M   'P 1'
#
loop_
_entity.id
_entity.type
_entity.pdbx_description
1 polymer ?
#
loop_
_entity_poly.entity_id
_entity_poly.type
_entity_poly.pdbx_seq_one_letter_code
_entity_poly.pdbx_strand_id
1 'polypeptide(L)'
;MNTPLEEVEKALHIEDVDRSFLLRVVQPGLIGLMDGSISTLAPLFAAAYATGNPHVAFLIGTSAAVGAAISMAFAEALSDTGEHTGRGHPFVRGGIVGAMTFVGGILHTLPFLISNLAAALYLAYLVVGLELVAIAYIRYRYFKMSFWLSVVQVVFGGALVFTAGLLIGSA
;
A
#
# COMPACT_ATOMS: atom_id res chain seq x y z
N MET A 1 -33.69 5.34 -31.12
CA MET A 1 -33.33 6.66 -30.57
C MET A 1 -32.98 6.42 -29.13
N ASN A 2 -31.73 6.63 -28.76
CA ASN A 2 -31.30 6.48 -27.37
C ASN A 2 -31.93 7.61 -26.56
N THR A 3 -32.22 7.36 -25.29
CA THR A 3 -32.77 8.40 -24.42
C THR A 3 -31.71 9.47 -24.13
N PRO A 4 -32.10 10.71 -23.81
CA PRO A 4 -31.15 11.75 -23.39
C PRO A 4 -30.29 11.32 -22.19
N LEU A 5 -30.79 10.41 -21.34
CA LEU A 5 -30.02 9.81 -20.25
C LEU A 5 -28.97 8.83 -20.76
N GLU A 6 -29.29 7.98 -21.74
CA GLU A 6 -28.30 7.08 -22.37
C GLU A 6 -27.25 7.86 -23.18
N GLU A 7 -27.60 8.99 -23.78
CA GLU A 7 -26.65 9.86 -24.46
C GLU A 7 -25.77 10.64 -23.48
N VAL A 8 -26.30 11.06 -22.32
CA VAL A 8 -25.50 11.64 -21.23
C VAL A 8 -24.62 10.59 -20.57
N GLU A 9 -25.09 9.35 -20.41
CA GLU A 9 -24.30 8.23 -19.89
C GLU A 9 -23.18 7.84 -20.87
N LYS A 10 -23.48 7.80 -22.19
CA LYS A 10 -22.46 7.65 -23.26
C LYS A 10 -21.52 8.84 -23.41
N ALA A 11 -22.00 10.06 -23.18
CA ALA A 11 -21.15 11.24 -23.20
C ALA A 11 -20.33 11.38 -21.90
N LEU A 12 -20.75 10.75 -20.80
CA LEU A 12 -19.93 10.51 -19.60
C LEU A 12 -19.02 9.29 -19.74
N HIS A 13 -19.28 8.37 -20.67
CA HIS A 13 -18.34 7.35 -21.14
C HIS A 13 -17.22 7.99 -22.00
N ILE A 14 -16.64 9.08 -21.50
CA ILE A 14 -15.39 9.65 -22.00
C ILE A 14 -14.30 8.64 -21.68
N GLU A 15 -13.98 7.68 -22.57
CA GLU A 15 -12.72 6.90 -22.67
C GLU A 15 -12.03 6.37 -21.37
N ASP A 16 -12.72 6.36 -20.24
CA ASP A 16 -12.15 6.32 -18.89
C ASP A 16 -12.47 4.98 -18.20
N VAL A 17 -11.48 4.44 -17.50
CA VAL A 17 -11.49 3.14 -16.80
C VAL A 17 -12.85 2.81 -16.15
N ASP A 18 -13.37 1.60 -16.41
CA ASP A 18 -14.64 1.12 -15.85
C ASP A 18 -14.72 1.36 -14.33
N ARG A 19 -15.77 2.06 -13.89
CA ARG A 19 -16.03 2.36 -12.48
C ARG A 19 -16.06 1.10 -11.63
N SER A 20 -16.56 -0.01 -12.19
CA SER A 20 -16.59 -1.29 -11.47
C SER A 20 -15.17 -1.82 -11.23
N PHE A 21 -14.29 -1.72 -12.22
CA PHE A 21 -12.87 -2.09 -12.09
C PHE A 21 -12.13 -1.20 -11.07
N LEU A 22 -12.38 0.12 -11.10
CA LEU A 22 -11.80 1.04 -10.12
C LEU A 22 -12.17 0.67 -8.68
N LEU A 23 -13.46 0.43 -8.41
CA LEU A 23 -13.95 0.16 -7.05
C LEU A 23 -13.61 -1.25 -6.56
N ARG A 24 -13.53 -2.23 -7.46
CA ARG A 24 -13.37 -3.66 -7.09
C ARG A 24 -11.93 -4.13 -7.08
N VAL A 25 -11.05 -3.46 -7.83
CA VAL A 25 -9.67 -3.91 -8.04
C VAL A 25 -8.66 -2.83 -7.68
N VAL A 26 -8.75 -1.67 -8.33
CA VAL A 26 -7.72 -0.63 -8.18
C VAL A 26 -7.76 -0.02 -6.78
N GLN A 27 -8.94 0.33 -6.28
CA GLN A 27 -9.08 0.95 -4.96
C GLN A 27 -8.69 0.00 -3.83
N PRO A 28 -9.19 -1.25 -3.74
CA PRO A 28 -8.76 -2.19 -2.71
C PRO A 28 -7.25 -2.47 -2.80
N GLY A 29 -6.73 -2.65 -4.01
CA GLY A 29 -5.30 -2.91 -4.20
C GLY A 29 -4.42 -1.73 -3.77
N LEU A 30 -4.84 -0.50 -4.06
CA LEU A 30 -4.13 0.70 -3.64
C LEU A 30 -4.17 0.91 -2.11
N ILE A 31 -5.31 0.63 -1.47
CA ILE A 31 -5.45 0.66 0.00
C ILE A 31 -4.47 -0.32 0.63
N GLY A 32 -4.45 -1.55 0.15
CA GLY A 32 -3.52 -2.57 0.64
C GLY A 32 -2.07 -2.14 0.46
N LEU A 33 -1.69 -1.71 -0.75
CA LEU A 33 -0.33 -1.28 -1.06
C LEU A 33 0.14 -0.11 -0.16
N MET A 34 -0.73 0.88 0.07
CA MET A 34 -0.44 2.00 0.98
C MET A 34 -0.22 1.55 2.41
N ASP A 35 -1.12 0.69 2.92
CA ASP A 35 -1.02 0.19 4.28
C ASP A 35 0.26 -0.62 4.48
N GLY A 36 0.52 -1.57 3.58
CA GLY A 36 1.74 -2.40 3.61
C GLY A 36 3.01 -1.57 3.49
N SER A 37 3.07 -0.66 2.52
CA SER A 37 4.31 0.12 2.26
C SER A 37 4.64 1.12 3.35
N ILE A 38 3.65 1.56 4.13
CA ILE A 38 3.84 2.63 5.14
C ILE A 38 3.89 2.03 6.55
N SER A 39 2.93 1.19 6.94
CA SER A 39 2.78 0.73 8.33
C SER A 39 3.93 -0.17 8.81
N THR A 40 4.53 -0.95 7.93
CA THR A 40 5.61 -1.89 8.27
C THR A 40 6.99 -1.22 8.36
N LEU A 41 7.13 0.02 7.87
CA LEU A 41 8.39 0.77 7.96
C LEU A 41 8.81 0.99 9.41
N ALA A 42 7.86 1.34 10.29
CA ALA A 42 8.16 1.61 11.69
C ALA A 42 8.80 0.41 12.40
N PRO A 43 8.15 -0.77 12.48
CA PRO A 43 8.74 -1.92 13.16
C PRO A 43 10.02 -2.43 12.48
N LEU A 44 10.11 -2.38 11.14
CA LEU A 44 11.30 -2.82 10.42
C LEU A 44 12.52 -1.97 10.74
N PHE A 45 12.39 -0.64 10.60
CA PHE A 45 13.52 0.25 10.85
C PHE A 45 13.83 0.34 12.35
N ALA A 46 12.82 0.35 13.22
CA ALA A 46 13.05 0.24 14.66
C ALA A 46 13.92 -0.97 14.99
N ALA A 47 13.61 -2.15 14.45
CA ALA A 47 14.40 -3.35 14.63
C ALA A 47 15.82 -3.24 14.05
N ALA A 48 15.95 -2.71 12.83
CA ALA A 48 17.24 -2.54 12.16
C ALA A 48 18.20 -1.65 12.97
N TYR A 49 17.69 -0.53 13.49
CA TYR A 49 18.48 0.44 14.24
C TYR A 49 18.73 0.01 15.68
N ALA A 50 17.73 -0.56 16.36
CA ALA A 50 17.87 -1.03 17.74
C ALA A 50 18.86 -2.19 17.86
N THR A 51 18.83 -3.12 16.89
CA THR A 51 19.58 -4.37 16.99
C THR A 51 20.89 -4.35 16.21
N GLY A 52 21.01 -3.49 15.19
CA GLY A 52 22.12 -3.53 14.24
C GLY A 52 22.22 -4.84 13.45
N ASN A 53 21.21 -5.71 13.50
CA ASN A 53 21.23 -7.04 12.89
C ASN A 53 20.22 -7.12 11.75
N PRO A 54 20.67 -7.22 10.49
CA PRO A 54 19.78 -7.29 9.33
C PRO A 54 18.82 -8.48 9.39
N HIS A 55 19.27 -9.63 9.87
CA HIS A 55 18.42 -10.82 9.95
C HIS A 55 17.28 -10.63 10.96
N VAL A 56 17.52 -9.94 12.08
CA VAL A 56 16.45 -9.62 13.04
C VAL A 56 15.44 -8.65 12.43
N ALA A 57 15.94 -7.62 11.72
CA ALA A 57 15.08 -6.70 10.98
C ALA A 57 14.24 -7.44 9.92
N PHE A 58 14.83 -8.37 9.17
CA PHE A 58 14.11 -9.19 8.19
C PHE A 58 12.98 -10.00 8.83
N LEU A 59 13.23 -10.66 9.96
CA LEU A 59 12.21 -11.43 10.67
C LEU A 59 11.07 -10.53 11.17
N ILE A 60 11.40 -9.39 11.77
CA ILE A 60 10.40 -8.45 12.29
C ILE A 60 9.60 -7.81 11.15
N GLY A 61 10.25 -7.37 10.08
CA GLY A 61 9.58 -6.82 8.90
C GLY A 61 8.67 -7.84 8.22
N THR A 62 9.12 -9.09 8.10
CA THR A 62 8.31 -10.17 7.51
C THR A 62 7.11 -10.47 8.40
N SER A 63 7.29 -10.52 9.71
CA SER A 63 6.21 -10.69 10.68
C SER A 63 5.20 -9.55 10.59
N ALA A 64 5.67 -8.29 10.50
CA ALA A 64 4.82 -7.12 10.34
C ALA A 64 4.03 -7.17 9.02
N ALA A 65 4.67 -7.51 7.90
CA ALA A 65 4.01 -7.62 6.60
C ALA A 65 2.94 -8.71 6.57
N VAL A 66 3.23 -9.89 7.14
CA VAL A 66 2.25 -10.99 7.24
C VAL A 66 1.10 -10.61 8.17
N GLY A 67 1.40 -10.05 9.34
CA GLY A 67 0.39 -9.63 10.31
C GLY A 67 -0.54 -8.55 9.75
N ALA A 68 0.02 -7.52 9.12
CA ALA A 68 -0.74 -6.46 8.45
C ALA A 68 -1.61 -7.02 7.32
N ALA A 69 -1.06 -7.90 6.48
CA ALA A 69 -1.80 -8.52 5.37
C ALA A 69 -3.02 -9.31 5.84
N ILE A 70 -2.87 -10.13 6.87
CA ILE A 70 -3.99 -10.87 7.45
C ILE A 70 -5.01 -9.89 8.04
N SER A 71 -4.55 -8.95 8.87
CA SER A 71 -5.44 -7.97 9.53
C SER A 71 -6.26 -7.18 8.51
N MET A 72 -5.61 -6.64 7.48
CA MET A 72 -6.24 -5.84 6.44
C MET A 72 -7.17 -6.66 5.53
N ALA A 73 -6.81 -7.92 5.23
CA ALA A 73 -7.69 -8.81 4.48
C ALA A 73 -9.03 -9.01 5.19
N PHE A 74 -8.99 -9.29 6.50
CA PHE A 74 -10.18 -9.45 7.32
C PHE A 74 -10.92 -8.13 7.50
N ALA A 75 -10.22 -7.01 7.73
CA ALA A 75 -10.83 -5.70 7.87
C ALA A 75 -11.65 -5.31 6.63
N GLU A 76 -11.11 -5.53 5.43
CA GLU A 76 -11.84 -5.26 4.18
C GLU A 76 -12.94 -6.29 3.91
N ALA A 77 -12.68 -7.58 4.12
CA ALA A 77 -13.69 -8.62 3.88
C ALA A 77 -14.92 -8.47 4.79
N LEU A 78 -14.72 -7.96 6.00
CA LEU A 78 -15.78 -7.76 6.98
C LEU A 78 -16.37 -6.34 6.97
N SER A 79 -15.88 -5.45 6.10
CA SER A 79 -16.32 -4.04 6.12
C SER A 79 -17.76 -3.87 5.61
N ASP A 80 -18.13 -4.62 4.57
CA ASP A 80 -19.48 -4.62 3.99
C ASP A 80 -19.69 -5.80 3.03
N THR A 81 -20.95 -6.12 2.73
CA THR A 81 -21.32 -7.22 1.81
C THR A 81 -21.10 -6.91 0.33
N GLY A 82 -20.87 -5.64 -0.05
CA GLY A 82 -20.75 -5.20 -1.43
C GLY A 82 -22.08 -4.92 -2.16
N GLU A 83 -23.22 -5.37 -1.63
CA GLU A 83 -24.53 -5.29 -2.29
C GLU A 83 -25.01 -3.86 -2.50
N HIS A 84 -24.86 -3.01 -1.48
CA HIS A 84 -25.28 -1.60 -1.53
C HIS A 84 -24.16 -0.65 -1.97
N THR A 85 -22.89 -1.04 -1.81
CA THR A 85 -21.73 -0.19 -2.09
C THR A 85 -21.22 -0.34 -3.52
N GLY A 86 -21.58 -1.42 -4.21
CA GLY A 86 -21.09 -1.75 -5.55
C GLY A 86 -19.62 -2.24 -5.57
N ARG A 87 -18.99 -2.36 -4.39
CA ARG A 87 -17.58 -2.73 -4.21
C ARG A 87 -17.27 -4.19 -4.54
N GLY A 88 -18.29 -5.01 -4.80
CA GLY A 88 -18.14 -6.42 -5.16
C GLY A 88 -17.96 -7.32 -3.95
N HIS A 89 -17.73 -8.60 -4.23
CA HIS A 89 -17.76 -9.66 -3.22
C HIS A 89 -16.69 -9.48 -2.12
N PRO A 90 -17.05 -9.55 -0.83
CA PRO A 90 -16.19 -9.22 0.30
C PRO A 90 -14.88 -10.03 0.31
N PHE A 91 -14.98 -11.34 0.11
CA PHE A 91 -13.79 -12.21 0.12
C PHE A 91 -12.79 -11.90 -1.00
N VAL A 92 -13.27 -11.44 -2.16
CA VAL A 92 -12.39 -11.08 -3.28
C VAL A 92 -11.64 -9.79 -2.94
N ARG A 93 -12.34 -8.78 -2.42
CA ARG A 93 -11.71 -7.52 -1.99
C ARG A 93 -10.74 -7.74 -0.85
N GLY A 94 -11.12 -8.52 0.17
CA GLY A 94 -10.23 -8.88 1.27
C GLY A 94 -8.97 -9.59 0.78
N GLY A 95 -9.11 -10.51 -0.18
CA GLY A 95 -7.96 -11.15 -0.83
C GLY A 95 -7.05 -10.14 -1.55
N ILE A 96 -7.62 -9.20 -2.31
CA ILE A 96 -6.86 -8.15 -3.01
C ILE A 96 -6.14 -7.23 -2.01
N VAL A 97 -6.85 -6.72 -0.99
CA VAL A 97 -6.26 -5.85 0.03
C VAL A 97 -5.13 -6.58 0.75
N GLY A 98 -5.39 -7.78 1.27
CA GLY A 98 -4.38 -8.56 2.00
C GLY A 98 -3.14 -8.86 1.18
N ALA A 99 -3.32 -9.29 -0.07
CA ALA A 99 -2.20 -9.56 -0.96
C ALA A 99 -1.37 -8.30 -1.25
N MET A 100 -2.05 -7.17 -1.52
CA MET A 100 -1.35 -5.92 -1.81
C MET A 100 -0.71 -5.30 -0.56
N THR A 101 -1.29 -5.50 0.63
CA THR A 101 -0.64 -5.17 1.92
C THR A 101 0.61 -6.01 2.13
N PHE A 102 0.56 -7.31 1.88
CA PHE A 102 1.75 -8.16 1.96
C PHE A 102 2.83 -7.70 0.99
N VAL A 103 2.47 -7.45 -0.27
CA VAL A 103 3.41 -6.97 -1.30
C VAL A 103 4.03 -5.63 -0.89
N GLY A 104 3.22 -4.69 -0.41
CA GLY A 104 3.71 -3.39 0.06
C GLY A 104 4.67 -3.51 1.24
N GLY A 105 4.46 -4.47 2.15
CA GLY A 105 5.32 -4.65 3.33
C GLY A 105 6.58 -5.50 3.10
N ILE A 106 6.48 -6.53 2.24
CA ILE A 106 7.56 -7.51 2.10
C ILE A 106 8.72 -6.97 1.25
N LEU A 107 8.42 -6.17 0.22
CA LEU A 107 9.41 -5.73 -0.76
C LEU A 107 10.56 -4.93 -0.13
N HIS A 108 10.27 -3.93 0.69
CA HIS A 108 11.30 -3.18 1.43
C HIS A 108 11.91 -3.95 2.62
N THR A 109 11.36 -5.11 2.97
CA THR A 109 11.93 -6.03 3.98
C THR A 109 12.99 -6.96 3.36
N LEU A 110 12.82 -7.40 2.11
CA LEU A 110 13.75 -8.33 1.42
C LEU A 110 15.23 -7.89 1.42
N PRO A 111 15.59 -6.60 1.31
CA PRO A 111 16.98 -6.14 1.40
C PRO A 111 17.72 -6.57 2.67
N PHE A 112 17.00 -6.81 3.76
CA PHE A 112 17.58 -7.24 5.04
C PHE A 112 18.01 -8.71 5.09
N LEU A 113 17.82 -9.46 3.99
CA LEU A 113 18.52 -10.73 3.76
C LEU A 113 20.03 -10.52 3.53
N ILE A 114 20.46 -9.31 3.17
CA ILE A 114 21.87 -8.95 3.02
C ILE A 114 22.49 -8.79 4.41
N SER A 115 23.58 -9.51 4.68
CA SER A 115 24.25 -9.49 6.00
C SER A 115 24.92 -8.16 6.34
N ASN A 116 25.23 -7.33 5.34
CA ASN A 116 25.76 -5.98 5.56
C ASN A 116 24.60 -5.00 5.79
N LEU A 117 24.49 -4.47 7.02
CA LEU A 117 23.41 -3.57 7.41
C LEU A 117 23.35 -2.29 6.58
N ALA A 118 24.48 -1.65 6.31
CA ALA A 118 24.50 -0.42 5.53
C ALA A 118 23.98 -0.65 4.10
N ALA A 119 24.43 -1.73 3.45
CA ALA A 119 23.96 -2.11 2.13
C ALA A 119 22.46 -2.46 2.13
N ALA A 120 21.99 -3.21 3.14
CA ALA A 120 20.58 -3.53 3.33
C ALA A 120 19.72 -2.26 3.48
N LEU A 121 20.16 -1.29 4.30
CA LEU A 121 19.46 -0.02 4.52
C LEU A 121 19.37 0.81 3.23
N TYR A 122 20.49 1.00 2.51
CA TYR A 122 20.48 1.77 1.27
C TYR A 122 19.54 1.16 0.22
N LEU A 123 19.56 -0.17 0.10
CA LEU A 123 18.67 -0.87 -0.82
C LEU A 123 17.20 -0.79 -0.35
N ALA A 124 16.93 -0.91 0.95
CA ALA A 124 15.59 -0.73 1.52
C ALA A 124 15.04 0.68 1.23
N TYR A 125 15.82 1.74 1.42
CA TYR A 125 15.39 3.10 1.09
C TYR A 125 15.08 3.28 -0.40
N LEU A 126 15.89 2.67 -1.27
CA LEU A 126 15.63 2.69 -2.70
C LEU A 126 14.29 2.00 -3.02
N VAL A 127 14.06 0.82 -2.45
CA VAL A 127 12.80 0.07 -2.63
C VAL A 127 11.61 0.88 -2.13
N VAL A 128 11.68 1.46 -0.93
CA VAL A 128 10.64 2.35 -0.41
C VAL A 128 10.39 3.52 -1.36
N GLY A 129 11.45 4.18 -1.86
CA GLY A 129 11.30 5.27 -2.83
C GLY A 129 10.52 4.84 -4.08
N LEU A 130 10.81 3.65 -4.62
CA LEU A 130 10.09 3.08 -5.77
C LEU A 130 8.63 2.72 -5.43
N GLU A 131 8.36 2.15 -4.25
CA GLU A 131 7.02 1.84 -3.76
C GLU A 131 6.16 3.12 -3.67
N LEU A 132 6.67 4.18 -3.04
CA LEU A 132 5.93 5.43 -2.87
C LEU A 132 5.67 6.12 -4.22
N VAL A 133 6.63 6.06 -5.16
CA VAL A 133 6.43 6.56 -6.54
C VAL A 133 5.37 5.74 -7.27
N ALA A 134 5.39 4.41 -7.14
CA ALA A 134 4.38 3.54 -7.75
C ALA A 134 2.98 3.85 -7.19
N ILE A 135 2.84 3.99 -5.87
CA ILE A 135 1.59 4.41 -5.21
C ILE A 135 1.11 5.76 -5.75
N ALA A 136 2.00 6.77 -5.76
CA ALA A 136 1.66 8.10 -6.24
C ALA A 136 1.24 8.10 -7.72
N TYR A 137 1.90 7.28 -8.55
CA TYR A 137 1.54 7.10 -9.95
C TYR A 137 0.18 6.43 -10.12
N ILE A 138 -0.13 5.37 -9.36
CA ILE A 138 -1.46 4.72 -9.40
C ILE A 138 -2.55 5.73 -9.01
N ARG A 139 -2.33 6.53 -7.95
CA ARG A 139 -3.26 7.60 -7.54
C ARG A 139 -3.48 8.63 -8.65
N TYR A 140 -2.41 9.10 -9.28
CA TYR A 140 -2.47 10.03 -10.39
C TYR A 140 -3.24 9.45 -11.59
N ARG A 141 -2.89 8.22 -12.00
CA ARG A 141 -3.42 7.56 -13.20
C ARG A 141 -4.89 7.18 -13.09
N TYR A 142 -5.34 6.71 -11.93
CA TYR A 142 -6.67 6.13 -11.76
C TYR A 142 -7.66 7.02 -10.99
N PHE A 143 -7.17 7.92 -10.13
CA PHE A 143 -8.03 8.80 -9.33
C PHE A 143 -7.89 10.28 -9.71
N LYS A 144 -7.16 10.60 -10.79
CA LYS A 144 -6.96 11.96 -11.33
C LYS A 144 -6.51 12.98 -10.28
N MET A 145 -5.87 12.52 -9.20
CA MET A 145 -5.26 13.35 -8.16
C MET A 145 -4.02 14.06 -8.72
N SER A 146 -3.72 15.27 -8.27
CA SER A 146 -2.44 15.90 -8.63
C SER A 146 -1.26 15.01 -8.19
N PHE A 147 -0.36 14.70 -9.12
CA PHE A 147 0.78 13.82 -8.86
C PHE A 147 1.66 14.35 -7.73
N TRP A 148 1.98 15.64 -7.74
CA TRP A 148 2.81 16.26 -6.71
C TRP A 148 2.16 16.23 -5.32
N LEU A 149 0.86 16.50 -5.22
CA LEU A 149 0.12 16.34 -3.98
C LEU A 149 0.12 14.89 -3.50
N SER A 150 -0.02 13.94 -4.42
CA SER A 150 -0.01 12.50 -4.11
C SER A 150 1.35 12.05 -3.57
N VAL A 151 2.44 12.50 -4.20
CA VAL A 151 3.81 12.24 -3.74
C VAL A 151 4.03 12.85 -2.36
N VAL A 152 3.71 14.13 -2.17
CA VAL A 152 3.90 14.81 -0.87
C VAL A 152 3.17 14.10 0.25
N GLN A 153 1.90 13.72 0.05
CA GLN A 153 1.11 13.02 1.06
C GLN A 153 1.69 11.65 1.43
N VAL A 154 2.08 10.86 0.42
CA VAL A 154 2.60 9.50 0.62
C VAL A 154 3.98 9.54 1.27
N VAL A 155 4.85 10.43 0.79
CA VAL A 155 6.19 10.65 1.36
C VAL A 155 6.11 11.19 2.78
N PHE A 156 5.22 12.15 3.06
CA PHE A 156 5.03 12.70 4.39
C PHE A 156 4.52 11.65 5.37
N GLY A 157 3.53 10.85 4.98
CA GLY A 157 3.06 9.71 5.80
C GLY A 157 4.17 8.70 6.08
N GLY A 158 4.93 8.31 5.05
CA GLY A 158 6.08 7.42 5.21
C GLY A 158 7.16 7.99 6.13
N ALA A 159 7.48 9.28 5.99
CA ALA A 159 8.46 9.96 6.84
C ALA A 159 8.04 9.98 8.30
N LEU A 160 6.77 10.27 8.61
CA LEU A 160 6.26 10.25 9.98
C LEU A 160 6.41 8.87 10.63
N VAL A 161 5.98 7.81 9.92
CA VAL A 161 6.05 6.44 10.43
C VAL A 161 7.50 5.98 10.57
N PHE A 162 8.36 6.30 9.61
CA PHE A 162 9.79 6.06 9.69
C PHE A 162 10.43 6.76 10.89
N THR A 163 10.15 8.05 11.10
CA THR A 163 10.66 8.80 12.26
C THR A 163 10.16 8.21 13.57
N ALA A 164 8.90 7.78 13.65
CA ALA A 164 8.40 7.08 14.84
C ALA A 164 9.20 5.78 15.11
N GLY A 165 9.44 4.97 14.07
CA GLY A 165 10.27 3.77 14.18
C GLY A 165 11.71 4.06 14.63
N LEU A 166 12.33 5.10 14.07
CA LEU A 166 13.65 5.57 14.50
C LEU A 166 13.67 5.93 15.98
N LEU A 167 12.73 6.77 16.43
CA LEU A 167 12.67 7.22 17.81
C LEU A 167 12.46 6.05 18.77
N ILE A 168 11.53 5.16 18.46
CA ILE A 168 11.25 3.97 19.27
C ILE A 168 12.45 3.02 19.30
N GLY A 169 13.12 2.80 18.16
CA GLY A 169 14.30 1.91 18.09
C GLY A 169 15.57 2.50 18.69
N SER A 170 15.63 3.83 18.87
CA SER A 170 16.76 4.52 19.51
C SER A 170 16.63 4.67 21.02
N ALA A 171 15.47 4.34 21.58
CA ALA A 171 15.17 4.38 23.02
C ALA A 171 15.70 3.14 23.73
#